data_AF-A0A537S515-F1
#
_entry.id   AF-A0A537S515-F1
#
_cell.length_a   1.000
_cell.length_b   1.000
_cell.length_c   1.000
_cell.angle_alpha   90.00
_cell.angle_beta   90.00
_cell.angle_gamma   90.00
#
_symmetry.space_group_name_H-M   'P 1'
#
loop_
_entity.id
_entity.type
_entity.pdbx_description
1 polymer ?
#
loop_
_entity_poly.entity_id
_entity_poly.type
_entity_poly.pdbx_seq_one_letter_code
_entity_poly.pdbx_strand_id
1 'polypeptide(L)' 'LANGFSGHGLQHAPAVGRGIAEWLTAGRYVSLDLSPLGYERIAKGQPLREDNII' A
#
# COMPACT_ATOMS: atom_id res chain seq x y z
N LEU A 1 8.09 -0.11 -4.38
CA LEU A 1 8.49 1.06 -3.56
C LEU A 1 7.51 1.19 -2.40
N ALA A 2 7.93 1.75 -1.27
CA ALA A 2 7.10 1.97 -0.09
C ALA A 2 7.39 3.37 0.45
N ASN A 3 6.49 4.31 0.19
CA ASN A 3 6.72 5.74 0.33
C ASN A 3 5.37 6.48 0.42
N GLY A 4 5.41 7.76 0.78
CA GLY A 4 4.19 8.58 0.87
C GLY A 4 3.35 8.36 2.14
N PHE A 5 3.97 7.93 3.25
CA PHE A 5 3.27 7.64 4.51
C PHE A 5 2.92 8.85 5.37
N SER A 6 3.39 10.05 5.00
CA SER A 6 2.98 11.34 5.60
C SER A 6 2.90 11.36 7.14
N GLY A 7 3.92 10.85 7.83
CA GLY A 7 4.02 10.84 9.29
C GLY A 7 3.38 9.63 10.00
N HIS A 8 2.56 8.83 9.29
CA HIS A 8 1.83 7.69 9.86
C HIS A 8 2.48 6.33 9.53
N GLY A 9 3.69 6.35 8.96
CA GLY A 9 4.39 5.15 8.49
C GLY A 9 4.60 4.10 9.58
N LEU A 10 4.78 4.51 10.84
CA LEU A 10 4.92 3.57 11.95
C LEU A 10 3.65 2.75 12.18
N GLN A 11 2.47 3.36 12.07
CA GLN A 11 1.19 2.67 12.22
C GLN A 11 0.97 1.66 11.10
N HIS A 12 1.41 2.00 9.87
CA HIS A 12 1.23 1.17 8.68
C HIS A 12 2.33 0.14 8.45
N ALA A 13 3.48 0.27 9.13
CA ALA A 13 4.67 -0.55 8.91
C ALA A 13 4.39 -2.08 8.94
N PRO A 14 3.57 -2.63 9.87
CA PRO A 14 3.31 -4.07 9.89
C PRO A 14 2.63 -4.58 8.62
N ALA A 15 1.59 -3.88 8.16
CA ALA A 15 0.83 -4.26 6.95
C ALA A 15 1.68 -4.08 5.68
N VAL A 16 2.39 -2.96 5.57
CA VAL A 16 3.28 -2.66 4.43
C VAL A 16 4.42 -3.68 4.34
N GLY A 17 5.07 -3.98 5.46
CA GLY A 17 6.16 -4.96 5.51
C GLY A 17 5.69 -6.36 5.09
N ARG A 18 4.53 -6.81 5.59
CA ARG A 18 3.92 -8.08 5.18
C ARG A 18 3.63 -8.09 3.67
N GLY A 19 2.98 -7.06 3.15
CA GLY A 19 2.60 -6.99 1.74
C GLY A 19 3.82 -6.97 0.80
N ILE A 20 4.91 -6.30 1.18
CA ILE A 20 6.17 -6.32 0.40
C ILE A 20 6.79 -7.72 0.42
N ALA A 21 6.85 -8.36 1.59
CA ALA A 21 7.40 -9.71 1.70
C ALA A 21 6.61 -10.71 0.84
N GLU A 22 5.28 -10.63 0.86
CA GLU A 22 4.39 -11.47 0.03
C GLU A 22 4.56 -11.18 -1.46
N TRP A 23 4.66 -9.92 -1.88
CA TRP A 23 4.93 -9.61 -3.29
C TRP A 23 6.24 -10.22 -3.77
N LEU A 24 7.31 -10.09 -2.96
CA LEU A 24 8.63 -10.59 -3.33
C LEU A 24 8.69 -12.13 -3.36
N THR A 25 7.96 -12.81 -2.48
CA THR A 25 8.07 -14.27 -2.32
C THR A 25 6.98 -15.06 -3.02
N ALA A 26 5.77 -14.51 -3.11
CA ALA A 26 4.60 -15.18 -3.67
C ALA A 26 4.11 -14.56 -4.98
N GLY A 27 4.68 -13.43 -5.41
CA GLY A 27 4.28 -12.78 -6.66
C GLY A 27 2.83 -12.29 -6.61
N ARG A 28 2.31 -12.00 -5.42
CA ARG A 28 1.01 -11.34 -5.18
C ARG A 28 0.86 -10.98 -3.71
N TYR A 29 -0.09 -10.09 -3.41
CA TYR A 29 -0.60 -9.95 -2.06
C TYR A 29 -1.37 -11.21 -1.63
N VAL A 30 -1.20 -11.62 -0.37
CA VAL A 30 -1.85 -12.81 0.20
C VAL A 30 -2.71 -12.43 1.39
N SER A 31 -2.16 -11.69 2.35
CA SER A 31 -2.86 -11.35 3.59
C SER A 31 -3.77 -10.13 3.45
N LEU A 32 -3.32 -9.10 2.73
CA LEU A 32 -4.03 -7.84 2.53
C LEU A 32 -3.74 -7.31 1.13
N ASP A 33 -4.79 -6.97 0.38
CA ASP A 33 -4.62 -6.37 -0.95
C ASP A 33 -4.17 -4.91 -0.83
N LEU A 34 -2.90 -4.66 -1.13
CA LEU A 34 -2.34 -3.31 -1.19
C LEU A 34 -2.30 -2.76 -2.63
N SER A 35 -2.91 -3.43 -3.61
CA SER A 35 -2.96 -2.96 -5.00
C SER A 35 -3.57 -1.56 -5.17
N PRO A 36 -4.54 -1.11 -4.35
CA PRO A 36 -5.03 0.27 -4.42
C PRO A 36 -3.99 1.32 -4.03
N LEU A 37 -2.85 0.93 -3.44
CA LEU A 37 -1.73 1.81 -3.12
C LEU A 37 -0.64 1.80 -4.21
N GLY A 38 -0.79 0.96 -5.24
CA GLY A 38 0.17 0.80 -6.33
C GLY A 38 0.35 2.04 -7.20
N TYR A 39 1.48 2.10 -7.90
CA TYR A 39 1.82 3.22 -8.80
C TYR A 39 0.85 3.31 -9.99
N GLU A 40 0.26 2.19 -10.39
CA GLU A 40 -0.67 2.06 -11.51
C GLU A 40 -1.84 3.05 -11.41
N ARG A 41 -2.32 3.32 -10.18
CA ARG A 41 -3.41 4.28 -9.97
C ARG A 41 -3.00 5.71 -10.37
N ILE A 42 -1.73 6.06 -10.16
CA ILE A 42 -1.20 7.38 -10.53
C ILE A 42 -1.10 7.46 -12.05
N ALA A 43 -0.54 6.44 -12.68
CA ALA A 43 -0.43 6.37 -14.15
C ALA A 43 -1.81 6.40 -14.83
N LYS A 44 -2.84 5.84 -14.20
CA LYS A 44 -4.22 5.82 -14.70
C LYS A 44 -5.08 7.01 -14.27
N GLY A 45 -4.56 7.94 -13.47
CA GLY A 45 -5.34 9.06 -12.93
C GLY A 45 -6.50 8.64 -12.03
N GLN A 46 -6.35 7.52 -11.31
CA GLN A 46 -7.34 6.93 -10.39
C GLN A 46 -6.98 7.28 -8.95
N PRO A 47 -7.49 8.38 -8.38
CA PRO A 47 -7.20 8.74 -6.99
C PRO A 47 -7.86 7.75 -6.02
N LEU A 48 -7.13 7.37 -4.97
CA LEU A 48 -7.69 6.70 -3.81
C LEU A 48 -8.17 7.78 -2.83
N ARG A 49 -9.47 7.82 -2.52
CA ARG A 49 -10.04 8.76 -1.55
C ARG A 49 -9.98 8.15 -0.16
N GLU A 50 -9.56 8.94 0.81
CA GLU A 50 -9.54 8.55 2.22
C GLU A 50 -10.70 9.25 2.93
N ASP A 51 -11.81 8.53 3.11
CA ASP A 51 -13.06 9.10 3.64
C ASP A 51 -13.09 9.16 5.18
N ASN A 52 -12.16 8.49 5.87
CA ASN A 52 -12.12 8.34 7.34
C ASN A 52 -10.74 8.64 7.92
N ILE A 53 -10.17 9.82 7.63
CA ILE A 53 -8.99 10.32 8.37
C ILE A 53 -9.49 11.12 9.58
N ILE A 54 -9.07 10.75 10.79
CA ILE A 54 -9.28 11.49 12.05
C ILE A 54 -7.98 12.21 12.41
#